data_AF-A0A3B7M066-F1
#
_entry.id   AF-A0A3B7M066-F1
#
_cell.length_a   1.000
_cell.length_b   1.000
_cell.length_c   1.000
_cell.angle_alpha   90.00
_cell.angle_beta   90.00
_cell.angle_gamma   90.00
#
_symmetry.space_group_name_H-M   'P 1'
#
loop_
_entity.id
_entity.type
_entity.pdbx_description
1 polymer ?
#
loop_
_entity_poly.entity_id
_entity_poly.type
_entity_poly.pdbx_seq_one_letter_code
_entity_poly.pdbx_strand_id
1 'polypeptide(L)'
;MPNHINSKNTLETYGADDLHFAYAVAHESTEWLSILISQARMESKELQVRLKEQGVHASNFYKLQKLLDLTEFFAEERVSHFEHVQNGYKEELESNKKAVTL
;
A
#
# COMPACT_ATOMS: atom_id res chain seq x y z
N MET A 1 -7.00 -24.88 -46.66
CA MET A 1 -6.85 -23.56 -46.02
C MET A 1 -5.86 -23.73 -44.87
N PRO A 2 -4.74 -22.99 -44.81
CA PRO A 2 -3.85 -23.09 -43.67
C PRO A 2 -4.40 -22.23 -42.53
N ASN A 3 -4.63 -22.85 -41.37
CA ASN A 3 -4.94 -22.15 -40.13
C ASN A 3 -3.70 -21.39 -39.66
N HIS A 4 -3.71 -20.07 -39.79
CA HIS A 4 -2.76 -19.21 -39.10
C HIS A 4 -3.18 -19.09 -37.63
N ILE A 5 -2.66 -19.96 -36.78
CA ILE A 5 -2.69 -19.76 -35.33
C ILE A 5 -1.72 -18.60 -35.04
N ASN A 6 -2.25 -17.40 -34.85
CA ASN A 6 -1.46 -16.26 -34.38
C ASN A 6 -1.16 -16.45 -32.88
N SER A 7 -0.19 -17.32 -32.55
CA SER A 7 0.28 -17.49 -31.17
C SER A 7 1.34 -16.45 -30.83
N LYS A 8 0.93 -15.18 -30.71
CA LYS A 8 1.69 -14.19 -29.94
C LYS A 8 0.96 -13.90 -28.63
N ASN A 9 0.73 -14.94 -27.83
CA ASN A 9 0.59 -14.79 -26.39
C ASN A 9 2.01 -14.86 -25.79
N THR A 10 2.85 -13.88 -26.12
CA THR A 10 4.06 -13.64 -25.33
C THR A 10 3.58 -13.08 -23.99
N LEU A 11 3.89 -13.78 -22.90
CA LEU A 11 3.66 -13.30 -21.54
C LEU A 11 4.24 -11.88 -21.44
N GLU A 12 3.46 -10.89 -20.99
CA GLU A 12 4.02 -9.57 -20.70
C GLU A 12 5.14 -9.75 -19.67
N THR A 13 6.35 -9.35 -20.03
CA THR A 13 7.50 -9.33 -19.14
C THR A 13 7.62 -7.93 -18.57
N TYR A 14 7.49 -7.78 -17.25
CA TYR A 14 7.66 -6.51 -16.57
C TYR A 14 9.15 -6.24 -16.31
N GLY A 15 9.62 -5.06 -16.69
CA GLY A 15 10.96 -4.57 -16.42
C GLY A 15 11.13 -4.00 -15.01
N ALA A 16 12.37 -3.64 -14.66
CA ALA A 16 12.67 -2.97 -13.40
C ALA A 16 11.97 -1.60 -13.28
N ASP A 17 11.74 -0.91 -14.41
CA ASP A 17 10.98 0.34 -14.45
C ASP A 17 9.49 0.13 -14.17
N ASP A 18 8.86 -0.87 -14.80
CA ASP A 18 7.47 -1.25 -14.57
C ASP A 18 7.24 -1.60 -13.10
N LEU A 19 8.12 -2.43 -12.53
CA LEU A 19 8.04 -2.87 -11.15
C LEU A 19 8.32 -1.72 -10.18
N HIS A 20 9.34 -0.89 -10.43
CA HIS A 20 9.59 0.31 -9.62
C HIS A 20 8.35 1.21 -9.57
N PHE A 21 7.74 1.49 -10.71
CA PHE A 21 6.54 2.31 -10.80
C PHE A 21 5.35 1.69 -10.05
N ALA A 22 5.10 0.40 -10.24
CA ALA A 22 4.00 -0.30 -9.58
C ALA A 22 4.15 -0.25 -8.04
N TYR A 23 5.35 -0.49 -7.52
CA TYR A 23 5.61 -0.43 -6.08
C TYR A 23 5.63 1.00 -5.52
N ALA A 24 6.04 2.00 -6.30
CA ALA A 24 5.93 3.40 -5.92
C ALA A 24 4.45 3.83 -5.76
N VAL A 25 3.58 3.43 -6.68
CA VAL A 25 2.12 3.67 -6.57
C VAL A 25 1.53 2.94 -5.37
N ALA A 26 1.94 1.68 -5.14
CA ALA A 26 1.50 0.92 -3.96
C ALA A 26 1.95 1.58 -2.65
N HIS A 27 3.16 2.13 -2.61
CA HIS A 27 3.67 2.89 -1.47
C HIS A 27 2.83 4.13 -1.19
N GLU A 28 2.69 5.02 -2.17
CA GLU A 28 1.95 6.29 -2.03
C GLU A 28 0.49 6.05 -1.61
N SER A 29 -0.18 5.09 -2.26
CA SER A 29 -1.56 4.75 -1.89
C SER A 29 -1.68 4.19 -0.46
N THR A 30 -0.68 3.44 0.01
CA THR A 30 -0.65 2.93 1.38
C THR A 30 -0.36 4.05 2.40
N GLU A 31 0.47 5.03 2.06
CA GLU A 31 0.66 6.22 2.90
C GLU A 31 -0.65 6.99 3.06
N TRP A 32 -1.41 7.20 1.98
CA TRP A 32 -2.73 7.83 2.06
C TRP A 32 -3.71 7.02 2.90
N LEU A 33 -3.70 5.68 2.79
CA LEU A 33 -4.51 4.83 3.66
C LEU A 33 -4.11 4.97 5.13
N SER A 34 -2.82 5.07 5.44
CA SER A 34 -2.33 5.31 6.80
C SER A 34 -2.86 6.63 7.39
N ILE A 35 -2.85 7.70 6.57
CA ILE A 35 -3.43 9.00 6.95
C ILE A 35 -4.94 8.87 7.22
N LEU A 36 -5.68 8.19 6.35
CA LEU A 36 -7.12 7.97 6.52
C LEU A 36 -7.45 7.17 7.79
N ILE A 37 -6.69 6.12 8.09
CA ILE A 37 -6.85 5.31 9.31
C ILE A 37 -6.57 6.17 10.55
N SER A 38 -5.52 6.98 10.51
CA SER A 38 -5.17 7.91 11.59
C SER A 38 -6.30 8.91 11.86
N GLN A 39 -6.86 9.50 10.80
CA GLN A 39 -8.01 10.40 10.90
C GLN A 39 -9.25 9.70 11.47
N ALA A 40 -9.59 8.51 10.96
CA ALA A 40 -10.72 7.72 11.48
C ALA A 40 -10.55 7.37 12.97
N ARG A 41 -9.33 7.10 13.42
CA ARG A 41 -9.04 6.89 14.85
C ARG A 41 -9.26 8.14 15.68
N MET A 42 -8.83 9.31 15.21
CA MET A 42 -9.06 10.57 15.91
C MET A 42 -10.57 10.84 16.04
N GLU A 43 -11.32 10.73 14.96
CA GLU A 43 -12.77 10.91 14.96
C GLU A 43 -13.49 9.89 15.87
N SER A 44 -13.05 8.63 15.86
CA SER A 44 -13.59 7.61 16.77
C SER A 44 -13.35 7.96 18.24
N LYS A 45 -12.20 8.54 18.58
CA LYS A 45 -11.90 8.98 19.96
C LYS A 45 -12.78 10.17 20.36
N GLU A 46 -12.95 11.15 19.47
CA GLU A 46 -13.84 12.29 19.71
C GLU A 46 -15.30 11.85 19.90
N LEU A 47 -15.76 10.89 19.08
CA LEU A 47 -17.10 10.33 19.21
C LEU A 47 -17.27 9.59 20.54
N GLN A 48 -16.25 8.82 20.96
CA GLN A 48 -16.26 8.15 22.25
C GLN A 48 -16.37 9.14 23.42
N VAL A 49 -15.66 10.27 23.36
CA VAL A 49 -15.75 11.33 24.39
C VAL A 49 -17.17 11.90 24.46
N ARG A 50 -17.74 12.29 23.31
CA ARG A 50 -19.12 12.83 23.23
C ARG A 50 -20.17 11.85 23.73
N LEU A 51 -20.05 10.57 23.39
CA LEU A 51 -21.02 9.55 23.79
C LEU A 51 -20.85 9.13 25.27
N LYS A 52 -19.66 9.27 25.85
CA LYS A 52 -19.45 9.08 27.28
C LYS A 52 -20.26 10.08 28.11
N GLU A 53 -20.38 11.33 27.66
CA GLU A 53 -21.23 12.35 28.30
C GLU A 53 -22.72 11.96 28.27
N GLN A 54 -23.12 11.10 27.34
CA GLN A 54 -24.47 10.55 27.20
C GLN A 54 -24.65 9.20 27.91
N GLY A 55 -23.68 8.76 28.72
CA GLY A 55 -23.74 7.51 29.49
C GLY A 55 -23.35 6.25 28.70
N VAL A 56 -22.84 6.39 27.48
CA VAL A 56 -22.36 5.25 26.68
C VAL A 56 -20.99 4.79 27.19
N HIS A 57 -20.87 3.51 27.52
CA HIS A 57 -19.62 2.95 28.04
C HIS A 57 -18.58 2.74 26.93
N ALA A 58 -17.30 2.99 27.25
CA ALA A 58 -16.15 2.86 26.34
C ALA A 58 -16.02 1.47 25.69
N SER A 59 -16.45 0.42 26.38
CA SER A 59 -16.41 -0.96 25.86
C SER A 59 -17.17 -1.14 24.55
N ASN A 60 -18.16 -0.29 24.26
CA ASN A 60 -18.91 -0.35 23.01
C ASN A 60 -18.04 -0.05 21.78
N PHE A 61 -16.89 0.59 21.97
CA PHE A 61 -15.92 0.91 20.91
C PHE A 61 -14.78 -0.10 20.81
N TYR A 62 -14.69 -1.08 21.71
CA TYR A 62 -13.53 -1.98 21.80
C TYR A 62 -13.22 -2.68 20.48
N LYS A 63 -14.25 -3.21 19.80
CA LYS A 63 -14.08 -3.88 18.50
C LYS A 63 -13.57 -2.93 17.43
N LEU A 64 -14.12 -1.71 17.36
CA LEU A 64 -13.68 -0.70 16.40
C LEU A 64 -12.23 -0.28 16.65
N GLN A 65 -11.86 -0.06 17.90
CA GLN A 65 -10.47 0.25 18.28
C GLN A 65 -9.52 -0.86 17.84
N LYS A 66 -9.87 -2.13 18.08
CA LYS A 66 -9.05 -3.26 17.65
C LYS A 66 -8.91 -3.37 16.13
N LEU A 67 -9.97 -3.07 15.38
CA LEU A 67 -9.88 -3.04 13.92
C LEU A 67 -8.96 -1.91 13.44
N LEU A 68 -9.06 -0.71 14.03
CA LEU A 68 -8.19 0.42 13.71
C LEU A 68 -6.73 0.14 14.05
N ASP A 69 -6.46 -0.44 15.23
CA ASP A 69 -5.11 -0.91 15.63
C ASP A 69 -4.53 -1.88 14.61
N LEU A 70 -5.32 -2.88 14.21
CA LEU A 70 -4.88 -3.88 13.24
C LEU A 70 -4.61 -3.28 11.86
N THR A 71 -5.49 -2.39 11.37
CA THR A 71 -5.31 -1.76 10.06
C THR A 71 -4.13 -0.81 10.02
N GLU A 72 -3.86 -0.07 11.11
CA GLU A 72 -2.71 0.81 11.20
C GLU A 72 -1.40 0.02 11.16
N PHE A 73 -1.28 -1.04 11.96
CA PHE A 73 -0.14 -1.95 11.93
C PHE A 73 0.13 -2.48 10.50
N PHE A 74 -0.92 -2.87 9.80
CA PHE A 74 -0.85 -3.37 8.44
C PHE A 74 -0.49 -2.30 7.40
N ALA A 75 -0.85 -1.04 7.63
CA ALA A 75 -0.49 0.06 6.75
C ALA A 75 0.98 0.42 6.94
N GLU A 76 1.46 0.53 8.18
CA GLU A 76 2.86 0.81 8.49
C GLU A 76 3.81 -0.26 7.92
N GLU A 77 3.47 -1.53 8.11
CA GLU A 77 4.27 -2.65 7.58
C GLU A 77 4.33 -2.60 6.05
N ARG A 78 3.20 -2.34 5.39
CA ARG A 78 3.14 -2.25 3.92
C ARG A 78 3.87 -1.04 3.35
N VAL A 79 3.81 0.12 4.00
CA VAL A 79 4.59 1.30 3.60
C VAL A 79 6.07 0.94 3.60
N SER A 80 6.58 0.39 4.72
CA SER A 80 7.99 0.01 4.82
C SER A 80 8.38 -1.05 3.78
N HIS A 81 7.51 -2.04 3.55
CA HIS A 81 7.75 -3.07 2.54
C HIS A 81 7.83 -2.47 1.12
N PHE A 82 6.86 -1.65 0.72
CA PHE A 82 6.82 -1.07 -0.62
C PHE A 82 7.94 -0.04 -0.83
N GLU A 83 8.35 0.69 0.21
CA GLU A 83 9.54 1.55 0.18
C GLU A 83 10.80 0.72 -0.12
N HIS A 84 10.99 -0.37 0.61
CA HIS A 84 12.15 -1.24 0.41
C HIS A 84 12.18 -1.82 -1.01
N VAL A 85 11.06 -2.36 -1.48
CA VAL A 85 10.97 -3.02 -2.79
C VAL A 85 11.12 -2.02 -3.95
N GLN A 86 10.45 -0.85 -3.89
CA GLN A 86 10.58 0.15 -4.95
C GLN A 86 12.03 0.67 -5.05
N ASN A 87 12.72 0.81 -3.91
CA ASN A 87 14.12 1.26 -3.90
C ASN A 87 15.05 0.22 -4.52
N GLY A 88 14.80 -1.08 -4.27
CA GLY A 88 15.54 -2.16 -4.93
C GLY A 88 15.42 -2.12 -6.46
N TYR A 89 14.21 -1.95 -7.00
CA TYR A 89 14.02 -1.83 -8.45
C TYR A 89 14.58 -0.52 -9.03
N LYS A 90 14.58 0.56 -8.25
CA LYS A 90 15.24 1.82 -8.65
C LYS A 90 16.75 1.62 -8.79
N GLU A 91 17.39 0.91 -7.86
CA GLU A 91 18.82 0.61 -7.93
C GLU A 91 19.16 -0.31 -9.11
N GLU A 92 18.31 -1.29 -9.40
CA GLU A 92 18.44 -2.16 -10.60
C GLU A 92 18.35 -1.33 -11.89
N LEU A 93 17.36 -0.44 -11.98
CA LEU A 93 17.17 0.44 -13.13
C LEU A 93 18.39 1.34 -13.38
N GLU A 94 18.94 1.94 -12.33
CA GLU A 94 20.14 2.78 -12.44
C GLU A 94 21.39 1.97 -12.82
N SER A 95 21.50 0.73 -12.33
CA SER A 95 22.56 -0.21 -12.73
C SER A 95 22.46 -0.58 -14.21
N ASN A 96 21.26 -0.87 -14.70
CA ASN A 96 21.00 -1.21 -16.09
C ASN A 96 21.33 -0.04 -17.04
N LYS A 97 20.99 1.19 -16.66
CA LYS A 97 21.36 2.40 -17.42
C LYS A 97 22.88 2.51 -17.58
N LYS A 98 23.64 2.35 -16.48
CA LYS A 98 25.11 2.42 -16.49
C LYS A 98 25.74 1.33 -17.35
N ALA A 99 25.20 0.11 -17.31
CA ALA A 99 25.70 -1.00 -18.12
C ALA A 99 25.52 -0.78 -19.63
N VAL A 100 24.46 -0.09 -20.05
CA VAL A 100 24.22 0.27 -21.45
C VAL A 100 25.12 1.41 -21.93
N THR A 101 25.75 2.17 -21.03
CA THR A 101 26.59 3.32 -21.39
C THR A 101 28.09 2.99 -21.51
N LEU A 102 28.52 1.76 -21.22
CA LEU A 102 29.89 1.26 -21.32
C LEU A 102 30.09 0.38 -22.56
#